data_AF-A0A8S2SD37-F1
#
_entry.id   AF-A0A8S2SD37-F1
#
_cell.length_a   1.000
_cell.length_b   1.000
_cell.length_c   1.000
_cell.angle_alpha   90.00
_cell.angle_beta   90.00
_cell.angle_gamma   90.00
#
_symmetry.space_group_name_H-M   'P 1'
#
loop_
_entity.id
_entity.type
_entity.pdbx_description
1 polymer ?
#
loop_
_entity_poly.entity_id
_entity_poly.type
_entity_poly.pdbx_seq_one_letter_code
_entity_poly.pdbx_strand_id
1 'polypeptide(L)'
;MLWTLNLFSYLVIIMDTQYYNGQDHTYDDYPINDVLQMIGRANRPLKEVDAKVVLMCLSSKKDFFKKFLYEPLPIESHLDHCLHDHFNAEIVTKTIENKQDAV
;
A
#
# COMPACT_ATOMS: atom_id res chain seq x y z
N MET A 1 11.41 -6.37 3.71
CA MET A 1 12.09 -7.06 2.57
C MET A 1 11.41 -6.85 1.23
N LEU A 2 10.07 -6.65 1.17
CA LEU A 2 9.34 -6.54 -0.09
C LEU A 2 9.90 -5.51 -1.08
N TRP A 3 10.15 -4.28 -0.62
CA TRP A 3 10.59 -3.17 -1.47
C TRP A 3 12.05 -3.29 -1.91
N THR A 4 12.88 -3.99 -1.15
CA THR A 4 14.32 -4.10 -1.39
C THR A 4 14.72 -5.37 -2.15
N LEU A 5 13.83 -6.36 -2.23
CA LEU A 5 14.09 -7.59 -2.97
C LEU A 5 14.10 -7.31 -4.49
N ASN A 6 15.14 -7.72 -5.21
CA ASN A 6 15.16 -7.66 -6.68
C ASN A 6 15.04 -9.06 -7.28
N LEU A 7 13.90 -9.70 -7.03
CA LEU A 7 13.59 -11.05 -7.52
C LEU A 7 12.20 -11.06 -8.15
N PHE A 8 12.06 -11.81 -9.24
CA PHE A 8 10.78 -12.08 -9.88
C PHE A 8 10.60 -13.60 -10.05
N SER A 9 9.35 -14.05 -9.92
CA SER A 9 8.96 -15.46 -9.98
C SER A 9 7.81 -15.66 -10.97
N TYR A 10 7.59 -16.90 -11.39
CA TYR A 10 6.35 -17.28 -12.09
C TYR A 10 5.15 -17.25 -11.15
N LEU A 11 5.35 -17.87 -9.98
CA LEU A 11 4.35 -18.06 -8.96
C LEU A 11 4.77 -17.29 -7.71
N VAL A 12 3.90 -16.43 -7.23
CA VAL A 12 4.01 -15.80 -5.92
C VAL A 12 2.85 -16.29 -5.06
N ILE A 13 3.17 -16.70 -3.83
CA ILE A 13 2.18 -17.08 -2.84
C ILE A 13 2.29 -16.07 -1.71
N ILE A 14 1.18 -15.38 -1.44
CA ILE A 14 1.05 -14.47 -0.31
C ILE A 14 0.27 -15.23 0.75
N MET A 15 0.97 -15.66 1.80
CA MET A 15 0.40 -16.42 2.90
C MET A 15 -0.07 -15.47 3.98
N ASP A 16 -1.39 -15.40 4.15
CA ASP A 16 -2.08 -14.43 5.00
C ASP A 16 -1.89 -12.98 4.56
N THR A 17 -2.76 -12.10 5.01
CA THR A 17 -2.77 -10.67 4.65
C THR A 17 -2.77 -9.77 5.88
N GLN A 18 -2.31 -10.29 7.01
CA GLN A 18 -2.30 -9.62 8.29
C GLN A 18 -0.94 -9.76 8.96
N TYR A 19 -0.63 -8.79 9.82
CA TYR A 19 0.51 -8.87 10.73
C TYR A 19 0.07 -8.49 12.14
N TYR A 20 0.80 -8.98 13.12
CA TYR A 20 0.54 -8.65 14.51
C TYR A 20 1.17 -7.30 14.84
N ASN A 21 0.35 -6.33 15.26
CA ASN A 21 0.79 -5.06 15.80
C ASN A 21 1.01 -5.20 17.31
N GLY A 22 2.28 -5.16 17.72
CA GLY A 22 2.66 -5.31 19.13
C GLY A 22 2.38 -4.10 20.01
N GLN A 23 2.06 -2.93 19.45
CA GLN A 23 1.71 -1.74 20.23
C GLN A 23 0.27 -1.83 20.72
N ASP A 24 -0.64 -2.21 19.82
CA ASP A 24 -2.08 -2.27 20.10
C ASP A 24 -2.57 -3.69 20.45
N HIS A 25 -1.68 -4.68 20.35
CA HIS A 25 -1.98 -6.11 20.53
C HIS A 25 -3.07 -6.65 19.58
N THR A 26 -3.17 -6.08 18.39
CA THR A 26 -4.15 -6.43 17.34
C THR A 26 -3.49 -7.10 16.13
N TYR A 27 -4.32 -7.70 15.28
CA TYR A 27 -3.90 -8.09 13.93
C TYR A 27 -4.39 -7.04 12.94
N ASP A 28 -3.44 -6.37 12.31
CA ASP A 28 -3.71 -5.32 11.34
C ASP A 28 -3.49 -5.87 9.93
N ASP A 29 -4.32 -5.42 8.99
CA ASP A 29 -4.20 -5.83 7.60
C ASP A 29 -2.97 -5.20 6.95
N TYR A 30 -2.35 -5.89 6.00
CA TYR A 30 -1.32 -5.27 5.18
C TYR A 30 -1.90 -4.10 4.38
N PRO A 31 -1.14 -3.00 4.25
CA PRO A 31 -1.45 -1.95 3.30
C PRO A 31 -1.61 -2.53 1.88
N ILE A 32 -2.64 -2.09 1.15
CA ILE A 32 -2.96 -2.65 -0.17
C ILE A 32 -1.80 -2.48 -1.17
N ASN A 33 -1.03 -1.40 -1.06
CA ASN A 33 0.16 -1.14 -1.86
C ASN A 33 1.23 -2.21 -1.66
N ASP A 34 1.39 -2.72 -0.43
CA ASP A 34 2.34 -3.81 -0.16
C ASP A 34 1.83 -5.12 -0.79
N VAL A 35 0.54 -5.42 -0.69
CA VAL A 35 -0.03 -6.60 -1.35
C VAL A 35 0.13 -6.51 -2.87
N LEU A 36 -0.15 -5.36 -3.48
CA LEU A 36 0.06 -5.13 -4.91
C LEU A 36 1.53 -5.27 -5.32
N GLN A 37 2.45 -4.78 -4.50
CA GLN A 37 3.88 -4.91 -4.78
C GLN A 37 4.34 -6.37 -4.65
N MET A 38 3.76 -7.17 -3.76
CA MET A 38 4.00 -8.63 -3.70
C MET A 38 3.48 -9.32 -4.97
N ILE A 39 2.27 -8.98 -5.40
CA ILE A 39 1.67 -9.49 -6.65
C ILE A 39 2.54 -9.15 -7.84
N GLY A 40 3.07 -7.93 -7.91
CA GLY A 40 3.98 -7.46 -8.96
C GLY A 40 5.29 -8.26 -9.07
N ARG A 41 5.64 -9.08 -8.07
CA ARG A 41 6.79 -10.00 -8.17
C ARG A 41 6.52 -11.21 -9.05
N ALA A 42 5.27 -11.54 -9.32
CA ALA A 42 4.87 -12.54 -10.31
C ALA A 42 4.96 -11.93 -11.72
N ASN A 43 6.16 -11.59 -12.17
CA ASN A 43 6.36 -10.86 -13.42
C ASN A 43 7.68 -11.22 -14.11
N ARG A 44 7.62 -12.12 -15.09
CA ARG A 44 8.79 -12.57 -15.89
C ARG A 44 8.49 -12.49 -17.40
N PRO A 45 8.34 -11.28 -17.96
CA PRO A 45 7.70 -11.08 -19.26
C PRO A 45 8.52 -11.64 -20.43
N LEU A 46 9.85 -11.76 -20.27
CA LEU A 46 10.75 -12.33 -21.28
C LEU A 46 10.87 -13.87 -21.20
N LYS A 47 10.38 -14.49 -20.13
CA LYS A 47 10.54 -15.94 -19.89
C LYS A 47 9.24 -16.70 -20.01
N GLU A 48 8.10 -16.07 -19.66
CA GLU A 48 6.81 -16.74 -19.55
C GLU A 48 5.70 -15.91 -20.18
N VAL A 49 4.67 -16.61 -20.67
CA VAL A 49 3.50 -16.01 -21.33
C VAL A 49 2.48 -15.51 -20.29
N ASP A 50 2.43 -16.16 -19.13
CA ASP A 50 1.59 -15.81 -18.00
C ASP A 50 2.39 -15.80 -16.69
N ALA A 51 1.75 -15.33 -15.63
CA ALA A 51 2.25 -15.43 -14.27
C ALA A 51 1.07 -15.68 -13.32
N LYS A 52 1.34 -16.29 -12.17
CA LYS A 52 0.31 -16.73 -11.23
C LYS A 52 0.56 -16.14 -9.85
N VAL A 53 -0.52 -15.76 -9.19
CA VAL A 53 -0.50 -15.37 -7.78
C VAL A 53 -1.58 -16.12 -7.02
N VAL A 54 -1.19 -16.65 -5.86
CA VAL A 54 -2.12 -17.24 -4.89
C VAL A 54 -2.12 -16.36 -3.65
N LEU A 55 -3.22 -15.64 -3.45
CA LEU A 55 -3.47 -14.82 -2.26
C LEU A 55 -4.30 -15.64 -1.26
N MET A 56 -3.68 -16.04 -0.17
CA MET A 56 -4.37 -16.70 0.95
C MET A 56 -4.75 -15.62 1.95
N CYS A 57 -6.04 -15.39 2.16
CA CYS A 57 -6.56 -14.39 3.09
C CYS A 57 -7.80 -14.92 3.81
N LEU A 58 -8.19 -14.24 4.88
CA LEU A 58 -9.45 -14.53 5.57
C LEU A 58 -10.65 -14.37 4.63
N SER A 59 -11.62 -15.29 4.72
CA SER A 59 -12.79 -15.31 3.81
C SER A 59 -13.55 -13.98 3.75
N SER A 60 -13.59 -13.22 4.85
CA SER A 60 -14.23 -11.90 4.92
C SER A 60 -13.52 -10.81 4.11
N LYS A 61 -12.24 -10.99 3.79
CA LYS A 61 -11.40 -10.03 3.02
C LYS A 61 -11.28 -10.41 1.54
N LYS A 62 -11.80 -11.58 1.14
CA LYS A 62 -11.71 -12.08 -0.23
C LYS A 62 -12.28 -11.11 -1.27
N ASP A 63 -13.47 -10.57 -1.01
CA ASP A 63 -14.14 -9.68 -1.96
C ASP A 63 -13.50 -8.28 -1.99
N PHE A 64 -12.96 -7.83 -0.85
CA PHE A 64 -12.12 -6.63 -0.77
C PHE A 64 -10.94 -6.75 -1.74
N PHE A 65 -10.10 -7.79 -1.60
CA PHE A 65 -8.94 -7.96 -2.47
C PHE A 65 -9.32 -8.20 -3.93
N LYS A 66 -10.39 -8.97 -4.21
CA LYS A 66 -10.88 -9.12 -5.58
C LYS A 66 -11.19 -7.77 -6.22
N LYS A 67 -11.93 -6.91 -5.54
CA LYS A 67 -12.30 -5.60 -6.09
C LYS A 67 -11.06 -4.79 -6.48
N PHE A 68 -10.08 -4.68 -5.59
CA PHE A 68 -8.86 -3.91 -5.84
C PHE A 68 -7.90 -4.51 -6.88
N LEU A 69 -8.03 -5.81 -7.20
CA LEU A 69 -7.23 -6.43 -8.26
C LEU A 69 -7.82 -6.22 -9.65
N TYR A 70 -9.13 -6.03 -9.75
CA TYR A 70 -9.82 -5.86 -11.04
C TYR A 70 -10.22 -4.41 -11.30
N GLU A 71 -10.31 -3.57 -10.26
CA GLU A 71 -10.64 -2.16 -10.36
C GLU A 71 -9.46 -1.30 -9.87
N PRO A 72 -9.19 -0.15 -10.51
CA PRO A 72 -8.18 0.78 -10.02
C PRO A 72 -8.54 1.29 -8.62
N LEU A 73 -7.52 1.45 -7.78
CA LEU A 73 -7.66 1.99 -6.42
C LEU A 73 -8.12 3.46 -6.46
N PRO A 74 -9.22 3.83 -5.79
CA PRO A 74 -9.48 5.22 -5.49
C PRO A 74 -8.42 5.72 -4.51
N ILE A 75 -7.62 6.70 -4.93
CA ILE A 75 -6.59 7.30 -4.09
C ILE A 75 -7.22 8.48 -3.34
N GLU A 76 -7.19 8.42 -2.02
CA GLU A 76 -7.73 9.46 -1.14
C GLU A 76 -6.62 10.18 -0.39
N SER A 77 -6.74 11.51 -0.30
CA SER A 77 -5.81 12.34 0.46
C SER A 77 -6.03 12.12 1.95
N HIS A 78 -4.96 11.82 2.68
CA HIS A 78 -4.93 11.79 4.14
C HIS A 78 -4.10 12.96 4.71
N LEU A 79 -3.93 14.03 3.91
CA LEU A 79 -3.13 15.19 4.29
C LEU A 79 -3.72 15.90 5.52
N ASP A 80 -5.04 15.90 5.68
CA ASP A 80 -5.75 16.53 6.79
C ASP A 80 -5.32 16.00 8.17
N HIS A 81 -4.97 14.72 8.27
CA HIS A 81 -4.48 14.11 9.51
C HIS A 81 -3.07 14.57 9.90
N CYS A 82 -2.24 14.91 8.91
CA CYS A 82 -0.84 15.31 9.08
C CYS A 82 -0.57 16.76 8.66
N LEU A 83 -1.62 17.56 8.45
CA LEU A 83 -1.51 18.87 7.82
C LEU A 83 -0.69 19.83 8.66
N HIS A 84 -0.82 19.76 9.98
CA HIS A 84 -0.17 20.65 10.94
C HIS A 84 1.36 20.68 10.78
N ASP A 85 2.00 19.54 10.52
CA ASP A 85 3.45 19.46 10.34
C ASP A 85 3.89 20.16 9.05
N HIS A 86 3.21 19.88 7.95
CA HIS A 86 3.48 20.52 6.66
C HIS A 86 3.22 22.02 6.72
N PHE A 87 2.12 22.42 7.36
CA PHE A 87 1.76 23.81 7.53
C PHE A 87 2.78 24.58 8.38
N ASN A 88 3.25 23.97 9.47
CA ASN A 88 4.31 24.55 10.29
C ASN A 88 5.63 24.70 9.51
N ALA A 89 5.99 23.71 8.68
CA ALA A 89 7.16 23.80 7.82
C ALA A 89 7.08 24.99 6.87
N GLU A 90 5.92 25.21 6.24
CA GLU A 90 5.70 26.31 5.29
C GLU A 90 5.66 27.71 5.95
N ILE A 91 5.27 27.81 7.22
CA ILE A 91 5.40 29.05 8.01
C ILE A 91 6.88 29.36 8.27
N VAL A 92 7.66 28.35 8.66
CA VAL A 92 9.10 28.52 8.95
C VAL A 92 9.89 28.90 7.70
N THR A 93 9.53 28.37 6.52
CA THR A 93 10.13 28.76 5.24
C THR A 93 9.62 30.11 4.72
N LYS A 94 8.66 30.74 5.42
CA LYS A 94 7.98 31.97 5.02
C LYS A 94 7.21 31.85 3.70
N THR A 95 6.81 30.63 3.34
CA THR A 95 5.86 30.43 2.24
C THR A 95 4.45 30.87 2.66
N ILE A 96 4.10 30.64 3.94
CA ILE A 96 2.85 31.09 4.55
C ILE A 96 3.17 32.17 5.58
N GLU A 97 2.90 33.44 5.26
CA GLU A 97 3.13 34.55 6.20
C GLU A 97 1.82 35.01 6.87
N ASN A 98 0.68 34.75 6.23
CA ASN A 98 -0.63 35.10 6.76
C ASN A 98 -1.68 34.02 6.43
N LYS A 99 -2.88 34.14 7.00
CA LYS A 99 -3.95 33.15 6.83
C LYS A 99 -4.48 33.04 5.40
N GLN A 100 -4.32 34.07 4.57
CA GLN A 100 -4.76 34.05 3.18
C GLN A 100 -3.80 33.23 2.31
N ASP A 101 -2.50 33.20 2.64
CA ASP A 101 -1.49 32.41 1.92
C ASP A 101 -1.66 30.89 2.16
N ALA A 102 -2.37 30.55 3.23
CA ALA A 102 -2.61 29.19 3.71
C ALA A 102 -3.82 28.48 3.08
N VAL A 103 -4.68 29.23 2.38
CA VAL A 103 -5.97 28.77 1.82
C VAL A 103 -5.85 28.72 0.31
#